data_AF-A0A2E0L442-F1
#
_entry.id   AF-A0A2E0L442-F1
#
_cell.length_a   1.000
_cell.length_b   1.000
_cell.length_c   1.000
_cell.angle_alpha   90.00
_cell.angle_beta   90.00
_cell.angle_gamma   90.00
#
_symmetry.space_group_name_H-M   'P 1'
#
loop_
_entity.id
_entity.type
_entity.pdbx_description
1 polymer ?
#
loop_
_entity_poly.entity_id
_entity_poly.type
_entity_poly.pdbx_seq_one_letter_code
_entity_poly.pdbx_strand_id
1 'polypeptide(L)'
;MRTQIAGILLMALLTACQSAESTSDQITPTSVPASVSGSVEFIGPPAGAVIYAEVLGLNGMAQELADQTFVVTLTGPDGNRIAQTQVRGADGSWGPVELLHGYTGEPIEVIVSAHPPDAASSGEYGRTTIILAGLSYRPEGTYGRITFPAEGDTVGGEVIPVLGIVSGTPDYRLTVTLTAEDGRVLDTRITDDGNPYHIDEMPWQADLATGGYVGPAYIEVIAENPGDAAGIEIGRVHINIEQAAG
;
A
#
# COMPACT_ATOMS: atom_id res chain seq x y z
N MET A 1 16.17 85.60 62.15
CA MET A 1 17.23 84.86 62.88
C MET A 1 17.32 83.49 62.20
N ARG A 2 18.34 83.16 61.38
CA ARG A 2 19.70 82.66 61.75
C ARG A 2 19.58 81.71 62.96
N THR A 3 19.85 80.39 62.86
CA THR A 3 21.16 79.70 62.65
C THR A 3 20.89 78.19 62.46
N GLN A 4 21.36 77.52 61.39
CA GLN A 4 22.58 76.67 61.25
C GLN A 4 22.86 75.59 62.33
N ILE A 5 23.19 74.37 61.84
CA ILE A 5 24.22 73.36 62.23
C ILE A 5 23.66 71.96 61.83
N ALA A 6 24.06 71.29 60.74
CA ALA A 6 25.34 70.61 60.40
C ALA A 6 25.55 69.23 61.07
N GLY A 7 25.87 68.21 60.26
CA GLY A 7 26.38 66.88 60.66
C GLY A 7 25.68 65.71 59.94
N ILE A 8 26.10 65.28 58.73
CA ILE A 8 27.12 64.25 58.43
C ILE A 8 26.83 62.88 59.07
N LEU A 9 26.43 61.88 58.26
CA LEU A 9 26.92 60.48 58.33
C LEU A 9 26.39 59.70 57.11
N LEU A 10 27.21 59.54 56.06
CA LEU A 10 28.15 58.42 55.82
C LEU A 10 27.46 57.18 55.22
N MET A 11 27.66 57.05 53.91
CA MET A 11 27.41 55.87 53.10
C MET A 11 28.12 54.64 53.66
N ALA A 12 27.36 53.56 53.84
CA ALA A 12 27.90 52.20 53.92
C ALA A 12 27.12 51.34 52.91
N LEU A 13 27.56 51.36 51.65
CA LEU A 13 27.22 50.35 50.66
C LEU A 13 28.08 49.11 50.95
N LEU A 14 27.56 48.21 51.79
CA LEU A 14 28.08 46.85 51.91
C LEU A 14 27.34 45.97 50.90
N THR A 15 28.02 45.73 49.78
CA THR A 15 27.75 44.67 48.82
C THR A 15 27.79 43.32 49.53
N ALA A 16 26.62 42.75 49.80
CA ALA A 16 26.51 41.33 50.08
C ALA A 16 26.72 40.57 48.76
N CYS A 17 27.96 40.11 48.52
CA CYS A 17 28.21 39.01 47.59
C CYS A 17 27.64 37.75 48.23
N GLN A 18 26.37 37.47 47.95
CA GLN A 18 25.79 36.17 48.20
C GLN A 18 26.22 35.28 47.03
N SER A 19 27.20 34.41 47.28
CA SER A 19 27.54 33.32 46.37
C SER A 19 26.32 32.42 46.27
N ALA A 20 25.54 32.60 45.20
CA ALA A 20 24.53 31.63 44.80
C ALA A 20 25.29 30.36 44.43
N GLU A 21 25.14 29.30 45.23
CA GLU A 21 25.45 27.95 44.80
C GLU A 21 24.56 27.68 43.58
N SER A 22 25.17 27.70 42.40
CA SER A 22 24.55 27.24 41.18
C SER A 22 24.28 25.74 41.34
N THR A 23 23.09 25.39 41.80
CA THR A 23 22.52 24.06 41.60
C THR A 23 22.49 23.86 40.10
N SER A 24 23.48 23.13 39.58
CA SER A 24 23.47 22.68 38.19
C SER A 24 22.26 21.79 38.05
N ASP A 25 21.15 22.33 37.54
CA ASP A 25 20.07 21.55 36.95
C ASP A 25 20.71 20.73 35.84
N GLN A 26 21.11 19.51 36.20
CA GLN A 26 21.63 18.52 35.28
C GLN A 26 20.45 18.15 34.39
N ILE A 27 20.38 18.80 33.22
CA ILE A 27 19.42 18.49 32.17
C ILE A 27 19.69 17.05 31.79
N THR A 28 18.88 16.11 32.30
CA THR A 28 18.95 14.72 31.88
C THR A 28 18.67 14.71 30.39
N PRO A 29 19.60 14.25 29.54
CA PRO A 29 19.35 14.18 28.11
C PRO A 29 18.10 13.33 27.89
N THR A 30 17.13 13.89 27.15
CA THR A 30 15.94 13.18 26.71
C THR A 30 16.41 11.88 26.08
N SER A 31 16.08 10.75 26.70
CA SER A 31 16.43 9.43 26.20
C SER A 31 15.94 9.34 24.76
N VAL A 32 16.87 9.17 23.82
CA VAL A 32 16.55 8.87 22.43
C VAL A 32 15.63 7.64 22.47
N PRO A 33 14.40 7.70 21.90
CA PRO A 33 13.51 6.56 21.92
C PRO A 33 14.25 5.37 21.31
N ALA A 34 14.15 4.21 21.98
CA ALA A 34 14.80 3.01 21.53
C ALA A 34 14.38 2.73 20.08
N SER A 35 15.34 2.70 19.16
CA SER A 35 15.09 2.25 17.80
C SER A 35 14.66 0.80 17.88
N VAL A 36 13.49 0.50 17.33
CA VAL A 36 13.00 -0.87 17.22
C VAL A 36 13.88 -1.62 16.21
N SER A 37 14.33 -2.81 16.57
CA SER A 37 15.07 -3.71 15.68
C SER A 37 14.12 -4.50 14.80
N GLY A 38 14.38 -4.54 13.49
CA GLY A 38 13.59 -5.27 12.50
C GLY A 38 12.76 -4.38 11.58
N SER A 39 12.15 -4.99 10.57
CA SER A 39 11.34 -4.30 9.56
C SER A 39 10.15 -5.14 9.11
N VAL A 40 9.10 -4.45 8.67
CA VAL A 40 7.93 -5.04 8.01
C VAL A 40 7.67 -4.27 6.72
N GLU A 41 7.63 -4.99 5.61
CA GLU A 41 7.25 -4.48 4.30
C GLU A 41 5.86 -5.00 3.94
N PHE A 42 4.98 -4.11 3.47
CA PHE A 42 3.65 -4.48 2.95
C PHE A 42 3.75 -4.72 1.44
N ILE A 43 3.40 -5.92 0.99
CA ILE A 43 3.34 -6.27 -0.44
C ILE A 43 1.91 -6.06 -0.96
N GLY A 44 0.90 -6.46 -0.18
CA GLY A 44 -0.50 -6.37 -0.56
C GLY A 44 -1.38 -5.76 0.54
N PRO A 45 -2.34 -4.88 0.18
CA PRO A 45 -2.52 -4.28 -1.15
C PRO A 45 -1.38 -3.27 -1.48
N PRO A 46 -1.20 -2.90 -2.76
CA PRO A 46 -0.21 -1.90 -3.13
C PRO A 46 -0.56 -0.52 -2.55
N ALA A 47 0.46 0.32 -2.36
CA ALA A 47 0.26 1.68 -1.88
C ALA A 47 -0.69 2.47 -2.81
N GLY A 48 -1.65 3.17 -2.23
CA GLY A 48 -2.67 3.94 -2.95
C GLY A 48 -3.85 3.11 -3.48
N ALA A 49 -3.89 1.79 -3.27
CA ALA A 49 -5.02 0.96 -3.66
C ALA A 49 -6.33 1.44 -3.01
N VAL A 50 -7.41 1.43 -3.77
CA VAL A 50 -8.76 1.71 -3.26
C VAL A 50 -9.45 0.40 -2.90
N ILE A 51 -9.96 0.31 -1.67
CA ILE A 51 -10.58 -0.89 -1.12
C ILE A 51 -12.05 -0.60 -0.83
N TYR A 52 -12.95 -1.34 -1.47
CA TYR A 52 -14.41 -1.19 -1.31
C TYR A 52 -15.05 -2.23 -0.39
N ALA A 53 -14.25 -3.10 0.25
CA ALA A 53 -14.72 -4.13 1.17
C ALA A 53 -14.64 -3.68 2.63
N GLU A 54 -15.38 -4.37 3.50
CA GLU A 54 -15.30 -4.18 4.96
C GLU A 54 -14.11 -4.93 5.59
N VAL A 55 -13.51 -5.85 4.83
CA VAL A 55 -12.37 -6.68 5.21
C VAL A 55 -11.20 -6.35 4.30
N LEU A 56 -10.06 -6.02 4.91
CA LEU A 56 -8.80 -5.77 4.23
C LEU A 56 -7.90 -7.01 4.29
N GLY A 57 -7.53 -7.56 3.14
CA GLY A 57 -6.49 -8.58 3.04
C GLY A 57 -5.09 -7.96 3.02
N LEU A 58 -4.20 -8.45 3.88
CA LEU A 58 -2.83 -7.95 4.03
C LEU A 58 -1.81 -9.07 3.88
N ASN A 59 -0.69 -8.79 3.21
CA ASN A 59 0.47 -9.67 3.14
C ASN A 59 1.76 -8.88 2.92
N GLY A 60 2.90 -9.50 3.22
CA GLY A 60 4.17 -8.80 3.14
C GLY A 60 5.40 -9.62 3.54
N MET A 61 6.49 -8.93 3.85
CA MET A 61 7.73 -9.47 4.36
C MET A 61 8.04 -8.92 5.76
N ALA A 62 8.69 -9.73 6.59
CA ALA A 62 9.16 -9.36 7.92
C ALA A 62 10.61 -9.82 8.09
N GLN A 63 11.43 -9.01 8.76
CA GLN A 63 12.84 -9.33 9.02
C GLN A 63 13.26 -8.88 10.42
N GLU A 64 13.99 -9.74 11.11
CA GLU A 64 14.67 -9.46 12.38
C GLU A 64 13.70 -8.99 13.49
N LEU A 65 12.45 -9.50 13.48
CA LEU A 65 11.46 -9.20 14.51
C LEU A 65 11.78 -9.97 15.80
N ALA A 66 12.06 -9.25 16.89
CA ALA A 66 12.48 -9.83 18.17
C ALA A 66 11.54 -10.95 18.68
N ASP A 67 10.22 -10.75 18.56
CA ASP A 67 9.20 -11.68 19.05
C ASP A 67 8.43 -12.39 17.93
N GLN A 68 8.84 -12.25 16.66
CA GLN A 68 8.14 -12.77 15.47
C GLN A 68 6.63 -12.44 15.45
N THR A 69 6.27 -11.33 16.09
CA THR A 69 4.89 -10.84 16.20
C THR A 69 4.92 -9.32 16.12
N PHE A 70 3.87 -8.76 15.56
CA PHE A 70 3.67 -7.32 15.43
C PHE A 70 2.17 -7.03 15.40
N VAL A 71 1.81 -5.77 15.60
CA VAL A 71 0.44 -5.27 15.49
C VAL A 71 0.33 -4.42 14.23
N VAL A 72 -0.61 -4.77 13.36
CA VAL A 72 -1.00 -3.90 12.26
C VAL A 72 -2.15 -3.02 12.70
N THR A 73 -2.02 -1.73 12.45
CA THR A 73 -3.02 -0.71 12.78
C THR A 73 -3.43 0.03 11.52
N LEU A 74 -4.73 0.29 11.38
CA LEU A 74 -5.29 1.21 10.39
C LEU A 74 -5.63 2.51 11.11
N THR A 75 -5.04 3.61 10.64
CA THR A 75 -5.23 4.94 11.21
C THR A 75 -5.84 5.87 10.17
N GLY A 76 -6.95 6.51 10.53
CA GLY A 76 -7.63 7.49 9.68
C GLY A 76 -6.88 8.83 9.59
N PRO A 77 -7.36 9.74 8.73
CA PRO A 77 -6.74 11.06 8.51
C PRO A 77 -6.80 11.98 9.74
N ASP A 78 -7.72 11.70 10.67
CA ASP A 78 -7.86 12.38 11.96
C ASP A 78 -6.89 11.85 13.03
N GLY A 79 -6.08 10.84 12.71
CA GLY A 79 -5.18 10.16 13.63
C GLY A 79 -5.86 9.12 14.51
N ASN A 80 -7.17 8.88 14.34
CA ASN A 80 -7.88 7.88 15.10
C ASN A 80 -7.66 6.49 14.50
N ARG A 81 -7.50 5.49 15.37
CA ARG A 81 -7.43 4.10 14.96
C ARG A 81 -8.80 3.61 14.49
N ILE A 82 -8.85 3.11 13.27
CA ILE A 82 -10.03 2.48 12.66
C ILE A 82 -10.09 1.01 13.06
N ALA A 83 -8.99 0.28 12.87
CA ALA A 83 -8.92 -1.15 13.14
C ALA A 83 -7.50 -1.55 13.54
N GLN A 84 -7.35 -2.73 14.15
CA GLN A 84 -6.06 -3.34 14.41
C GLN A 84 -6.16 -4.86 14.46
N THR A 85 -5.06 -5.54 14.14
CA THR A 85 -4.92 -6.98 14.32
C THR A 85 -3.50 -7.33 14.74
N GLN A 86 -3.35 -8.42 15.50
CA GLN A 86 -2.05 -8.98 15.81
C GLN A 86 -1.65 -9.99 14.74
N VAL A 87 -0.46 -9.82 14.18
CA VAL A 87 0.10 -10.68 13.14
C VAL A 87 1.26 -11.47 13.73
N ARG A 88 1.30 -12.75 13.40
CA ARG A 88 2.49 -13.59 13.62
C ARG A 88 3.28 -13.64 12.32
N GLY A 89 4.44 -12.98 12.31
CA GLY A 89 5.36 -12.96 11.18
C GLY A 89 6.69 -13.56 11.59
N ALA A 90 7.01 -14.73 11.04
CA ALA A 90 8.38 -15.23 11.07
C ALA A 90 9.26 -14.40 10.12
N ASP A 91 10.58 -14.54 10.22
CA ASP A 91 11.48 -13.98 9.22
C ASP A 91 11.11 -14.53 7.82
N GLY A 92 10.83 -13.62 6.89
CA GLY A 92 10.32 -13.95 5.55
C GLY A 92 8.90 -13.46 5.31
N SER A 93 8.14 -14.20 4.50
CA SER A 93 6.80 -13.82 4.08
C SER A 93 5.76 -14.00 5.19
N TRP A 94 4.84 -13.06 5.32
CA TRP A 94 3.66 -13.15 6.19
C TRP A 94 2.37 -12.88 5.41
N GLY A 95 1.26 -13.38 5.94
CA GLY A 95 -0.07 -13.30 5.33
C GLY A 95 -0.48 -14.56 4.55
N PRO A 96 -1.71 -14.59 4.00
CA PRO A 96 -2.71 -13.52 4.06
C PRO A 96 -3.26 -13.33 5.49
N VAL A 97 -3.47 -12.08 5.89
CA VAL A 97 -4.16 -11.69 7.13
C VAL A 97 -5.38 -10.87 6.76
N GLU A 98 -6.53 -11.24 7.30
CA GLU A 98 -7.77 -10.48 7.17
C GLU A 98 -7.91 -9.51 8.34
N LEU A 99 -8.18 -8.24 8.02
CA LEU A 99 -8.48 -7.20 8.99
C LEU A 99 -9.86 -6.61 8.72
N LEU A 100 -10.81 -6.97 9.58
CA LEU A 100 -12.15 -6.37 9.57
C LEU A 100 -12.06 -4.92 10.08
N HIS A 101 -12.35 -3.96 9.21
CA HIS A 101 -12.36 -2.53 9.57
C HIS A 101 -13.75 -1.89 9.50
N GLY A 102 -14.70 -2.50 8.78
CA GLY A 102 -16.11 -2.06 8.78
C GLY A 102 -16.33 -0.63 8.28
N TYR A 103 -15.40 -0.09 7.50
CA TYR A 103 -15.50 1.28 6.98
C TYR A 103 -16.46 1.31 5.78
N THR A 104 -17.47 2.17 5.83
CA THR A 104 -18.50 2.28 4.78
C THR A 104 -18.74 3.71 4.30
N GLY A 105 -17.82 4.64 4.62
CA GLY A 105 -17.97 6.07 4.33
C GLY A 105 -17.44 6.50 2.96
N GLU A 106 -17.32 7.82 2.77
CA GLU A 106 -16.62 8.44 1.64
C GLU A 106 -15.16 7.94 1.52
N PRO A 107 -14.54 7.94 0.34
CA PRO A 107 -13.14 7.57 0.21
C PRO A 107 -12.24 8.37 1.15
N ILE A 108 -11.50 7.68 2.03
CA ILE A 108 -10.49 8.27 2.92
C ILE A 108 -9.14 7.59 2.74
N GLU A 109 -8.07 8.37 2.76
CA GLU A 109 -6.72 7.82 2.87
C GLU A 109 -6.49 7.36 4.32
N VAL A 110 -5.98 6.14 4.47
CA VAL A 110 -5.62 5.56 5.77
C VAL A 110 -4.17 5.09 5.75
N ILE A 111 -3.53 5.19 6.92
CA ILE A 111 -2.18 4.68 7.14
C ILE A 111 -2.30 3.26 7.68
N VAL A 112 -1.66 2.31 7.02
CA VAL A 112 -1.45 0.94 7.52
C VAL A 112 -0.05 0.88 8.10
N SER A 113 0.08 0.65 9.39
CA SER A 113 1.39 0.62 10.06
C SER A 113 1.57 -0.59 10.95
N ALA A 114 2.79 -1.13 10.95
CA ALA A 114 3.21 -2.26 11.76
C ALA A 114 4.03 -1.78 12.96
N HIS A 115 3.66 -2.21 14.16
CA HIS A 115 4.31 -1.81 15.41
C HIS A 115 4.68 -3.04 16.25
N PRO A 116 5.63 -2.92 17.19
CA PRO A 116 5.82 -3.90 18.24
C PRO A 116 4.52 -4.18 18.99
N PRO A 117 4.30 -5.43 19.45
CA PRO A 117 3.10 -5.77 20.21
C PRO A 117 3.09 -5.13 21.62
N ASP A 118 4.26 -4.75 22.13
CA ASP A 118 4.39 -4.03 23.39
C ASP A 118 4.06 -2.54 23.21
N ALA A 119 2.95 -2.10 23.82
CA ALA A 119 2.51 -0.72 23.80
C ALA A 119 3.48 0.27 24.48
N ALA A 120 4.45 -0.23 25.27
CA ALA A 120 5.52 0.60 25.83
C ALA A 120 6.62 0.93 24.80
N SER A 121 6.69 0.19 23.69
CA SER A 121 7.61 0.46 22.60
C SER A 121 7.02 1.49 21.64
N SER A 122 7.75 2.57 21.37
CA SER A 122 7.28 3.68 20.55
C SER A 122 7.80 3.67 19.11
N GLY A 123 8.17 2.51 18.56
CA GLY A 123 8.68 2.41 17.19
C GLY A 123 7.72 1.74 16.22
N GLU A 124 8.07 1.85 14.94
CA GLU A 124 7.31 1.34 13.81
C GLU A 124 8.24 0.46 12.97
N TYR A 125 7.77 -0.75 12.61
CA TYR A 125 8.51 -1.66 11.74
C TYR A 125 8.37 -1.28 10.26
N GLY A 126 7.25 -0.64 9.89
CA GLY A 126 6.99 -0.16 8.55
C GLY A 126 5.57 0.39 8.40
N ARG A 127 5.33 1.06 7.27
CA ARG A 127 4.03 1.64 6.93
C ARG A 127 3.76 1.62 5.43
N THR A 128 2.49 1.67 5.05
CA THR A 128 2.01 1.97 3.70
C THR A 128 0.71 2.80 3.79
N THR A 129 0.21 3.32 2.67
CA THR A 129 -1.06 4.04 2.60
C THR A 129 -2.00 3.39 1.60
N ILE A 130 -3.29 3.40 1.91
CA ILE A 130 -4.36 2.89 1.04
C ILE A 130 -5.57 3.83 1.16
N ILE A 131 -6.57 3.63 0.30
CA ILE A 131 -7.84 4.33 0.36
C ILE A 131 -8.92 3.34 0.76
N LEU A 132 -9.66 3.62 1.85
CA LEU A 132 -10.87 2.88 2.19
C LEU A 132 -12.08 3.65 1.70
N ALA A 133 -13.03 2.95 1.09
CA ALA A 133 -14.29 3.53 0.64
C ALA A 133 -15.43 2.53 0.86
N GLY A 134 -16.64 3.02 1.13
CA GLY A 134 -17.82 2.17 1.15
C GLY A 134 -18.16 1.61 -0.24
N LEU A 135 -18.81 0.44 -0.27
CA LEU A 135 -19.20 -0.23 -1.52
C LEU A 135 -20.04 0.66 -2.46
N SER A 136 -20.80 1.62 -1.92
CA SER A 136 -21.56 2.60 -2.70
C SER A 136 -20.72 3.56 -3.53
N TYR A 137 -19.42 3.67 -3.25
CA TYR A 137 -18.46 4.49 -4.00
C TYR A 137 -17.70 3.68 -5.06
N ARG A 138 -17.91 2.37 -5.12
CA ARG A 138 -17.35 1.53 -6.18
C ARG A 138 -17.91 2.02 -7.52
N PRO A 139 -17.05 2.33 -8.52
CA PRO A 139 -17.52 2.70 -9.83
C PRO A 139 -18.44 1.63 -10.42
N GLU A 140 -19.50 2.05 -11.09
CA GLU A 140 -20.40 1.13 -11.76
C GLU A 140 -19.74 0.52 -13.01
N GLY A 141 -20.08 -0.75 -13.26
CA GLY A 141 -19.61 -1.49 -14.43
C GLY A 141 -18.30 -2.22 -14.20
N THR A 142 -17.77 -2.79 -15.28
CA THR A 142 -16.49 -3.50 -15.33
C THR A 142 -15.62 -2.79 -16.34
N TYR A 143 -14.39 -2.48 -15.95
CA TYR A 143 -13.41 -1.80 -16.79
C TYR A 143 -12.03 -2.38 -16.54
N GLY A 144 -11.16 -2.21 -17.51
CA GLY A 144 -9.79 -2.65 -17.40
C GLY A 144 -8.98 -2.11 -18.57
N ARG A 145 -7.74 -2.58 -18.67
CA ARG A 145 -6.91 -2.40 -19.86
C ARG A 145 -5.75 -3.38 -19.82
N ILE A 146 -5.24 -3.69 -21.01
CA ILE A 146 -3.92 -4.29 -21.18
C ILE A 146 -2.89 -3.18 -20.97
N THR A 147 -1.89 -3.44 -20.12
CA THR A 147 -0.76 -2.53 -19.88
C THR A 147 0.49 -3.00 -20.61
N PHE A 148 0.59 -4.29 -20.93
CA PHE A 148 1.62 -4.85 -21.78
C PHE A 148 1.10 -6.10 -22.49
N PRO A 149 1.41 -6.31 -23.78
CA PRO A 149 2.05 -5.36 -24.70
C PRO A 149 1.15 -4.17 -25.05
N ALA A 150 1.73 -3.08 -25.55
CA ALA A 150 1.01 -1.92 -26.02
C ALA A 150 0.57 -2.06 -27.49
N GLU A 151 -0.33 -1.17 -27.92
CA GLU A 151 -0.81 -1.12 -29.31
C GLU A 151 0.35 -0.87 -30.30
N GLY A 152 0.50 -1.77 -31.26
CA GLY A 152 1.53 -1.73 -32.30
C GLY A 152 2.88 -2.31 -31.86
N ASP A 153 3.01 -2.83 -30.64
CA ASP A 153 4.26 -3.42 -30.17
C ASP A 153 4.66 -4.64 -31.01
N THR A 154 5.97 -4.76 -31.23
CA THR A 154 6.58 -5.99 -31.72
C THR A 154 7.04 -6.82 -30.52
N VAL A 155 6.51 -8.03 -30.38
CA VAL A 155 6.87 -8.99 -29.34
C VAL A 155 7.42 -10.26 -29.98
N GLY A 156 8.19 -11.06 -29.26
CA GLY A 156 8.72 -12.29 -29.81
C GLY A 156 8.98 -13.37 -28.78
N GLY A 157 9.26 -14.57 -29.29
CA GLY A 157 9.47 -15.78 -28.49
C GLY A 157 8.30 -16.77 -28.55
N GLU A 158 8.43 -17.85 -27.77
CA GLU A 158 7.42 -18.92 -27.70
C GLU A 158 6.19 -18.52 -26.87
N VAL A 159 6.39 -17.58 -25.95
CA VAL A 159 5.37 -17.09 -25.02
C VAL A 159 5.45 -15.57 -24.93
N ILE A 160 4.29 -14.93 -24.94
CA ILE A 160 4.13 -13.49 -24.74
C ILE A 160 3.50 -13.29 -23.36
N PRO A 161 4.18 -12.62 -22.40
CA PRO A 161 3.54 -12.21 -21.17
C PRO A 161 2.58 -11.05 -21.48
N VAL A 162 1.37 -11.14 -20.95
CA VAL A 162 0.34 -10.12 -21.07
C VAL A 162 -0.02 -9.66 -19.68
N LEU A 163 0.07 -8.36 -19.46
CA LEU A 163 -0.22 -7.70 -18.19
C LEU A 163 -1.38 -6.75 -18.39
N GLY A 164 -2.17 -6.57 -17.34
CA GLY A 164 -3.20 -5.55 -17.34
C GLY A 164 -3.69 -5.21 -15.95
N ILE A 165 -4.69 -4.35 -15.92
CA ILE A 165 -5.48 -4.07 -14.74
C ILE A 165 -6.96 -4.30 -15.03
N VAL A 166 -7.72 -4.67 -14.01
CA VAL A 166 -9.18 -4.81 -14.09
C VAL A 166 -9.83 -4.32 -12.81
N SER A 167 -11.02 -3.78 -12.94
CA SER A 167 -11.91 -3.40 -11.85
C SER A 167 -13.34 -3.76 -12.18
N GLY A 168 -14.19 -3.79 -11.16
CA GLY A 168 -15.62 -4.00 -11.34
C GLY A 168 -16.03 -5.47 -11.52
N THR A 169 -15.09 -6.41 -11.61
CA THR A 169 -15.37 -7.85 -11.74
C THR A 169 -15.67 -8.48 -10.36
N PRO A 170 -16.79 -9.19 -10.16
CA PRO A 170 -17.06 -9.84 -8.87
C PRO A 170 -16.19 -11.08 -8.65
N ASP A 171 -16.02 -11.90 -9.70
CA ASP A 171 -15.34 -13.20 -9.63
C ASP A 171 -13.90 -13.15 -10.17
N TYR A 172 -13.45 -11.99 -10.66
CA TYR A 172 -12.09 -11.77 -11.19
C TYR A 172 -11.62 -12.81 -12.20
N ARG A 173 -12.55 -13.28 -13.02
CA ARG A 173 -12.29 -14.26 -14.05
C ARG A 173 -12.17 -13.56 -15.41
N LEU A 174 -10.96 -13.58 -15.96
CA LEU A 174 -10.67 -12.97 -17.26
C LEU A 174 -10.32 -14.07 -18.26
N THR A 175 -10.85 -13.96 -19.46
CA THR A 175 -10.42 -14.74 -20.62
C THR A 175 -9.51 -13.87 -21.48
N VAL A 176 -8.26 -14.28 -21.63
CA VAL A 176 -7.26 -13.61 -22.46
C VAL A 176 -7.01 -14.47 -23.69
N THR A 177 -7.26 -13.91 -24.88
CA THR A 177 -7.17 -14.64 -26.15
C THR A 177 -6.15 -14.00 -27.07
N LEU A 178 -5.27 -14.83 -27.65
CA LEU A 178 -4.39 -14.43 -28.74
C LEU A 178 -4.97 -14.93 -30.05
N THR A 179 -5.18 -14.04 -31.01
CA THR A 179 -5.79 -14.35 -32.32
C THR A 179 -4.92 -13.81 -33.45
N ALA A 180 -4.56 -14.64 -34.43
CA ALA A 180 -3.86 -14.20 -35.63
C ALA A 180 -4.73 -13.25 -36.49
N GLU A 181 -4.12 -12.45 -37.36
CA GLU A 181 -4.85 -11.50 -38.22
C GLU A 181 -5.91 -12.17 -39.12
N ASP A 182 -5.74 -13.45 -39.45
CA ASP A 182 -6.71 -14.25 -40.22
C ASP A 182 -7.93 -14.73 -39.38
N GLY A 183 -7.99 -14.38 -38.10
CA GLY A 183 -9.05 -14.75 -37.17
C GLY A 183 -8.84 -16.10 -36.48
N ARG A 184 -7.72 -16.80 -36.74
CA ARG A 184 -7.41 -18.05 -36.05
C ARG A 184 -6.93 -17.80 -34.63
N VAL A 185 -7.61 -18.39 -33.65
CA VAL A 185 -7.16 -18.38 -32.25
C VAL A 185 -5.85 -19.18 -32.13
N LEU A 186 -4.83 -18.56 -31.55
CA LEU A 186 -3.51 -19.13 -31.30
C LEU A 186 -3.44 -19.75 -29.89
N ASP A 187 -3.88 -19.00 -28.87
CA ASP A 187 -3.95 -19.46 -27.49
C ASP A 187 -5.10 -18.75 -26.74
N THR A 188 -5.57 -19.36 -25.65
CA THR A 188 -6.57 -18.79 -24.75
C THR A 188 -6.23 -19.16 -23.32
N ARG A 189 -6.22 -18.18 -22.43
CA ARG A 189 -5.96 -18.35 -21.00
C ARG A 189 -7.09 -17.78 -20.17
N ILE A 190 -7.32 -18.42 -19.04
CA ILE A 190 -8.25 -17.94 -18.03
C ILE A 190 -7.41 -17.58 -16.81
N THR A 191 -7.54 -16.36 -16.32
CA THR A 191 -7.00 -15.94 -15.03
C THR A 191 -8.13 -15.96 -14.01
N ASP A 192 -7.93 -16.57 -12.84
CA ASP A 192 -8.97 -16.69 -11.80
C ASP A 192 -8.47 -16.36 -10.39
N ASP A 193 -7.46 -15.49 -10.29
CA ASP A 193 -6.80 -15.15 -9.02
C ASP A 193 -7.75 -14.59 -7.94
N GLY A 194 -8.97 -14.22 -8.33
CA GLY A 194 -10.04 -13.79 -7.44
C GLY A 194 -9.83 -12.36 -6.91
N ASN A 195 -10.88 -11.77 -6.35
CA ASN A 195 -10.79 -10.56 -5.54
C ASN A 195 -11.75 -10.64 -4.36
N PRO A 196 -11.39 -11.46 -3.35
CA PRO A 196 -12.24 -11.63 -2.18
C PRO A 196 -12.44 -10.32 -1.39
N TYR A 197 -11.63 -9.27 -1.64
CA TYR A 197 -11.63 -8.03 -0.88
C TYR A 197 -12.06 -6.80 -1.70
N HIS A 198 -12.70 -6.99 -2.86
CA HIS A 198 -13.20 -5.91 -3.72
C HIS A 198 -12.20 -4.75 -3.90
N ILE A 199 -10.92 -5.08 -4.04
CA ILE A 199 -9.84 -4.15 -4.38
C ILE A 199 -10.15 -3.54 -5.76
N ASP A 200 -10.04 -2.22 -5.88
CA ASP A 200 -10.12 -1.53 -7.16
C ASP A 200 -8.84 -1.75 -7.97
N GLU A 201 -8.96 -1.71 -9.30
CA GLU A 201 -7.84 -1.77 -10.24
C GLU A 201 -6.79 -2.85 -9.91
N MET A 202 -7.20 -4.11 -9.82
CA MET A 202 -6.21 -5.16 -9.56
C MET A 202 -5.39 -5.48 -10.81
N PRO A 203 -4.07 -5.69 -10.64
CA PRO A 203 -3.24 -6.21 -11.70
C PRO A 203 -3.58 -7.68 -11.99
N TRP A 204 -3.40 -8.07 -13.24
CA TRP A 204 -3.50 -9.47 -13.67
C TRP A 204 -2.41 -9.77 -14.70
N GLN A 205 -2.05 -11.05 -14.83
CA GLN A 205 -1.09 -11.53 -15.82
C GLN A 205 -1.56 -12.83 -16.47
N ALA A 206 -1.29 -12.97 -17.77
CA ALA A 206 -1.43 -14.22 -18.49
C ALA A 206 -0.25 -14.41 -19.46
N ASP A 207 0.19 -15.66 -19.62
CA ASP A 207 1.25 -16.03 -20.55
C ASP A 207 0.63 -16.75 -21.75
N LEU A 208 0.70 -16.13 -22.95
CA LEU A 208 0.08 -16.64 -24.17
C LEU A 208 1.12 -17.32 -25.07
N ALA A 209 0.88 -18.56 -25.47
CA ALA A 209 1.74 -19.28 -26.39
C ALA A 209 1.55 -18.81 -27.83
N THR A 210 2.64 -18.51 -28.54
CA THR A 210 2.58 -18.12 -29.96
C THR A 210 2.41 -19.31 -30.90
N GLY A 211 2.79 -20.51 -30.43
CA GLY A 211 2.78 -21.72 -31.26
C GLY A 211 3.70 -21.63 -32.49
N GLY A 212 4.72 -20.76 -32.44
CA GLY A 212 5.60 -20.47 -33.57
C GLY A 212 4.99 -19.59 -34.66
N TYR A 213 3.82 -19.00 -34.42
CA TYR A 213 3.25 -18.01 -35.32
C TYR A 213 4.12 -16.75 -35.38
N VAL A 214 4.23 -16.17 -36.59
CA VAL A 214 4.96 -14.94 -36.87
C VAL A 214 4.06 -14.08 -37.74
N GLY A 215 3.94 -12.80 -37.38
CA GLY A 215 3.10 -11.83 -38.06
C GLY A 215 2.13 -11.11 -37.14
N PRO A 216 1.23 -10.29 -37.71
CA PRO A 216 0.26 -9.50 -36.96
C PRO A 216 -0.78 -10.37 -36.22
N ALA A 217 -1.11 -9.95 -35.00
CA ALA A 217 -2.06 -10.63 -34.13
C ALA A 217 -2.78 -9.64 -33.22
N TYR A 218 -3.91 -10.07 -32.65
CA TYR A 218 -4.66 -9.34 -31.64
C TYR A 218 -4.61 -10.09 -30.32
N ILE A 219 -4.43 -9.35 -29.23
CA ILE A 219 -4.73 -9.82 -27.87
C ILE A 219 -6.03 -9.18 -27.45
N GLU A 220 -6.97 -9.98 -26.98
CA GLU A 220 -8.27 -9.54 -26.47
C GLU A 220 -8.47 -10.08 -25.06
N VAL A 221 -9.05 -9.26 -24.19
CA VAL A 221 -9.35 -9.61 -22.81
C VAL A 221 -10.82 -9.36 -22.54
N ILE A 222 -11.50 -10.41 -22.11
CA ILE A 222 -12.91 -10.40 -21.75
C ILE A 222 -13.02 -10.71 -20.27
N ALA A 223 -13.66 -9.82 -19.52
CA ALA A 223 -14.10 -10.10 -18.16
C ALA A 223 -15.41 -10.87 -18.20
N GLU A 224 -15.50 -11.99 -17.47
CA GLU A 224 -16.76 -12.69 -17.30
C GLU A 224 -17.74 -11.83 -16.47
N ASN A 225 -18.98 -11.70 -16.93
CA ASN A 225 -20.04 -11.02 -16.21
C ASN A 225 -21.14 -12.04 -15.85
N PRO A 226 -21.44 -12.28 -14.57
CA PRO A 226 -22.49 -13.20 -14.18
C PRO A 226 -23.85 -12.72 -14.72
N GLY A 227 -24.35 -13.41 -15.76
CA GLY A 227 -25.62 -13.13 -16.41
C GLY A 227 -25.53 -12.73 -17.88
N ASP A 228 -24.31 -12.50 -18.41
CA ASP A 228 -24.08 -12.25 -19.84
C ASP A 228 -23.10 -13.29 -20.41
N ALA A 229 -23.55 -14.06 -21.40
CA ALA A 229 -22.74 -15.08 -22.04
C ALA A 229 -21.62 -14.49 -22.92
N ALA A 230 -21.72 -13.22 -23.32
CA ALA A 230 -20.71 -12.55 -24.13
C ALA A 230 -19.52 -12.02 -23.31
N GLY A 231 -19.69 -11.83 -21.99
CA GLY A 231 -18.73 -11.11 -21.16
C GLY A 231 -18.57 -9.64 -21.55
N ILE A 232 -17.62 -8.95 -20.94
CA ILE A 232 -17.32 -7.54 -21.20
C ILE A 232 -15.89 -7.45 -21.74
N GLU A 233 -15.71 -6.93 -22.95
CA GLU A 233 -14.37 -6.59 -23.46
C GLU A 233 -13.77 -5.48 -22.59
N ILE A 234 -12.67 -5.79 -21.90
CA ILE A 234 -11.95 -4.82 -21.07
C ILE A 234 -10.66 -4.34 -21.73
N GLY A 235 -10.24 -4.96 -22.83
CA GLY A 235 -9.10 -4.48 -23.59
C GLY A 235 -8.83 -5.30 -24.84
N ARG A 236 -8.35 -4.62 -25.87
CA ARG A 236 -7.85 -5.23 -27.09
C ARG A 236 -6.65 -4.44 -27.59
N VAL A 237 -5.60 -5.15 -27.99
CA VAL A 237 -4.42 -4.55 -28.62
C VAL A 237 -4.02 -5.33 -29.87
N HIS A 238 -3.55 -4.61 -30.88
CA HIS A 238 -2.91 -5.17 -32.06
C HIS A 238 -1.39 -5.19 -31.86
N ILE A 239 -0.74 -6.31 -32.18
CA ILE A 239 0.70 -6.53 -32.01
C ILE A 239 1.29 -7.22 -33.24
N ASN A 240 2.61 -7.19 -33.37
CA ASN A 240 3.34 -8.00 -34.34
C ASN A 240 4.21 -9.04 -33.63
N ILE A 241 4.09 -10.32 -34.01
CA ILE A 241 4.85 -11.42 -33.40
C ILE A 241 6.06 -11.77 -34.28
N GLU A 242 7.25 -11.82 -33.68
CA GLU A 242 8.51 -12.21 -34.33
C GLU A 242 9.18 -13.43 -33.69
N GLN A 243 10.09 -14.06 -34.43
CA GLN A 243 10.80 -15.28 -33.99
C GLN A 243 11.69 -15.06 -32.76
N ALA A 244 12.15 -13.84 -32.52
CA ALA A 244 12.96 -13.47 -31.36
C ALA A 244 12.36 -12.22 -30.70
N ALA A 245 12.41 -12.16 -29.36
CA ALA A 245 12.08 -10.93 -28.64
C ALA A 245 13.12 -9.85 -29.03
N GLY A 246 12.64 -8.71 -29.52
CA GLY A 246 13.44 -7.52 -29.82
C GLY A 246 13.83 -6.75 -28.56
#